data_AF-Q0H0X7-F1
#
_entry.id   AF-Q0H0X7-F1
#
_cell.length_a   1.000
_cell.length_b   1.000
_cell.length_c   1.000
_cell.angle_alpha   90.00
_cell.angle_beta   90.00
_cell.angle_gamma   90.00
#
_symmetry.space_group_name_H-M   'P 1'
#
loop_
_entity.id
_entity.type
_entity.pdbx_description
1 polymer ?
#
loop_
_entity_poly.entity_id
_entity_poly.type
_entity_poly.pdbx_seq_one_letter_code
_entity_poly.pdbx_strand_id
1 'polypeptide(L)'
;MKNYVRNINLGNSSLKFIDERLQSENYRGIHLSQHNRYDLPKLMEILTLLNRYAPNQSLMQIRTTDISKRPYNIPEEQSYAEFCNEAKNLTNIGTQDAMRKNLFVDFARMGLINRYNANKELTNPFKKSTTKYVSLSEMGLKLIDQKLDILNKNLIFSKSLNRLLTGFVEDVLSLLTNSDLKEISFDEFMLFVSAINCNFSFSISIEQCESLIKEYRLLSRVQKNAVIDTLKSELIPDNFNGDKKDKRDYHNWANENQQIWALFENIPFFIMEKDSKKLILITSDIDLSKYSKSKMKRSQQAKNDYFKHHKVNKTKGYELDHIIPLLEAESVNEYHYLDNWLNLLYIDGKTHAIKTQSGSRYYIFSFDSNNFDQVHFANTQEEKLSICNGDQALFNKEQVPRIYNYNQNFLQTKTNNS
;
A
#
# COMPACT_ATOMS: atom_id res chain seq x y z
N MET A 1 -14.39 -28.50 -9.17
CA MET A 1 -13.91 -27.41 -8.30
C MET A 1 -14.14 -27.84 -6.86
N LYS A 2 -13.11 -27.90 -6.01
CA LYS A 2 -13.28 -28.29 -4.60
C LYS A 2 -13.95 -27.14 -3.85
N ASN A 3 -15.06 -27.43 -3.17
CA ASN A 3 -15.73 -26.48 -2.27
C ASN A 3 -15.25 -26.77 -0.85
N TYR A 4 -14.81 -25.74 -0.13
CA TYR A 4 -14.34 -25.86 1.25
C TYR A 4 -15.41 -25.31 2.20
N VAL A 5 -15.85 -24.07 1.98
CA VAL A 5 -16.71 -23.36 2.92
C VAL A 5 -18.08 -22.97 2.37
N ARG A 6 -18.29 -23.03 1.05
CA ARG A 6 -19.57 -22.65 0.44
C ARG A 6 -20.77 -23.46 0.96
N ASN A 7 -20.56 -24.71 1.38
CA ASN A 7 -21.63 -25.56 1.91
C ASN A 7 -22.13 -25.13 3.30
N ILE A 8 -21.39 -24.28 4.02
CA ILE A 8 -21.84 -23.73 5.32
C ILE A 8 -23.06 -22.83 5.13
N ASN A 9 -23.13 -22.11 4.01
CA ASN A 9 -24.32 -21.37 3.58
C ASN A 9 -24.30 -21.20 2.05
N LEU A 10 -25.07 -22.02 1.34
CA LEU A 10 -25.07 -22.11 -0.12
C LEU A 10 -25.45 -20.80 -0.84
N GLY A 11 -26.21 -19.92 -0.19
CA GLY A 11 -26.67 -18.65 -0.74
C GLY A 11 -25.72 -17.48 -0.51
N ASN A 12 -24.68 -17.66 0.32
CA ASN A 12 -23.79 -16.57 0.70
C ASN A 12 -22.65 -16.40 -0.32
N SER A 13 -22.62 -15.27 -1.02
CA SER A 13 -21.64 -14.99 -2.08
C SER A 13 -20.21 -14.87 -1.55
N SER A 14 -20.02 -14.45 -0.28
CA SER A 14 -18.70 -14.36 0.35
C SER A 14 -18.03 -15.73 0.47
N LEU A 15 -18.79 -16.77 0.81
CA LEU A 15 -18.26 -18.13 0.94
C LEU A 15 -17.93 -18.75 -0.43
N LYS A 16 -18.77 -18.45 -1.44
CA LYS A 16 -18.48 -18.83 -2.82
C LYS A 16 -17.17 -18.21 -3.30
N PHE A 17 -16.95 -16.92 -3.03
CA PHE A 17 -15.71 -16.24 -3.39
C PHE A 17 -14.48 -16.85 -2.72
N ILE A 18 -14.56 -17.21 -1.43
CA ILE A 18 -13.44 -17.86 -0.73
C ILE A 18 -13.04 -19.16 -1.45
N ASP A 19 -14.02 -20.00 -1.83
CA ASP A 19 -13.76 -21.25 -2.54
C ASP A 19 -13.16 -21.01 -3.94
N GLU A 20 -13.62 -19.98 -4.67
CA GLU A 20 -13.08 -19.58 -5.97
C GLU A 20 -11.62 -19.08 -5.85
N ARG A 21 -11.35 -18.22 -4.87
CA ARG A 21 -10.00 -17.72 -4.56
C ARG A 21 -9.03 -18.85 -4.27
N LEU A 22 -9.45 -19.86 -3.50
CA LEU A 22 -8.64 -21.03 -3.17
C LEU A 22 -8.29 -21.92 -4.38
N GLN A 23 -8.93 -21.73 -5.54
CA GLN A 23 -8.51 -22.44 -6.76
C GLN A 23 -7.22 -21.85 -7.35
N SER A 24 -6.87 -20.60 -7.03
CA SER A 24 -5.65 -19.96 -7.54
C SER A 24 -4.39 -20.46 -6.81
N GLU A 25 -3.30 -20.65 -7.55
CA GLU A 25 -1.96 -20.87 -6.96
C GLU A 25 -1.52 -19.69 -6.09
N ASN A 26 -2.00 -18.48 -6.39
CA ASN A 26 -1.65 -17.24 -5.70
C ASN A 26 -2.70 -16.83 -4.65
N TYR A 27 -3.54 -17.75 -4.19
CA TYR A 27 -4.67 -17.45 -3.29
C TYR A 27 -4.28 -16.63 -2.05
N ARG A 28 -3.01 -16.68 -1.62
CA ARG A 28 -2.52 -15.95 -0.44
C ARG A 28 -2.44 -14.44 -0.65
N GLY A 29 -2.44 -13.97 -1.89
CA GLY A 29 -2.35 -12.55 -2.25
C GLY A 29 -0.92 -12.08 -2.50
N ILE A 30 -0.66 -10.81 -2.22
CA ILE A 30 0.60 -10.13 -2.55
C ILE A 30 1.76 -10.69 -1.68
N HIS A 31 2.77 -11.28 -2.34
CA HIS A 31 3.92 -11.93 -1.71
C HIS A 31 5.14 -11.01 -1.50
N LEU A 32 4.94 -9.73 -1.18
CA LEU A 32 6.03 -8.75 -1.24
C LEU A 32 6.93 -8.70 -0.01
N SER A 33 6.51 -9.23 1.15
CA SER A 33 7.26 -9.10 2.42
C SER A 33 7.49 -10.41 3.18
N GLN A 34 7.22 -11.58 2.57
CA GLN A 34 7.20 -12.90 3.25
C GLN A 34 8.42 -13.23 4.12
N HIS A 35 9.58 -12.62 3.83
CA HIS A 35 10.85 -12.92 4.48
C HIS A 35 11.37 -11.82 5.42
N ASN A 36 10.64 -10.71 5.55
CA ASN A 36 11.12 -9.51 6.22
C ASN A 36 10.17 -9.05 7.32
N ARG A 37 10.37 -9.57 8.54
CA ARG A 37 9.67 -9.07 9.73
C ARG A 37 10.40 -7.84 10.28
N TYR A 38 10.14 -6.67 9.69
CA TYR A 38 10.54 -5.38 10.26
C TYR A 38 9.33 -4.50 10.56
N ASP A 39 9.49 -3.66 11.56
CA ASP A 39 8.61 -2.54 11.88
C ASP A 39 9.31 -1.23 11.50
N LEU A 40 8.61 -0.11 11.66
CA LEU A 40 9.17 1.21 11.37
C LEU A 40 10.45 1.52 12.18
N PRO A 41 10.53 1.25 13.51
CA PRO A 41 11.74 1.46 14.29
C PRO A 41 12.98 0.73 13.71
N LYS A 42 12.88 -0.58 13.45
CA LYS A 42 14.01 -1.35 12.91
C LYS A 42 14.43 -0.85 11.53
N LEU A 43 13.46 -0.50 10.69
CA LEU A 43 13.75 0.08 9.37
C LEU A 43 14.52 1.39 9.52
N MET A 44 14.09 2.29 10.41
CA MET A 44 14.77 3.57 10.66
C MET A 44 16.19 3.39 11.22
N GLU A 45 16.40 2.41 12.10
CA GLU A 45 17.74 2.06 12.60
C GLU A 45 18.67 1.63 11.46
N ILE A 46 18.18 0.76 10.55
CA ILE A 46 18.97 0.30 9.39
C ILE A 46 19.28 1.47 8.44
N LEU A 47 18.32 2.35 8.17
CA LEU A 47 18.55 3.51 7.31
C LEU A 47 19.52 4.52 7.95
N THR A 48 19.39 4.76 9.26
CA THR A 48 20.31 5.62 10.03
C THR A 48 21.73 5.06 9.97
N LEU A 49 21.86 3.75 10.11
CA LEU A 49 23.14 3.06 10.00
C LEU A 49 23.69 3.16 8.58
N LEU A 50 22.84 2.99 7.56
CA LEU A 50 23.24 3.16 6.16
C LEU A 50 23.79 4.57 5.90
N ASN A 51 23.17 5.61 6.47
CA ASN A 51 23.69 6.98 6.37
C ASN A 51 25.08 7.14 7.00
N ARG A 52 25.39 6.36 8.03
CA ARG A 52 26.70 6.42 8.70
C ARG A 52 27.80 5.80 7.83
N TYR A 53 27.52 4.64 7.23
CA TYR A 53 28.47 3.92 6.37
C TYR A 53 28.53 4.49 4.94
N ALA A 54 27.48 5.20 4.52
CA ALA A 54 27.34 5.79 3.19
C ALA A 54 26.76 7.22 3.29
N PRO A 55 27.47 8.16 3.93
CA PRO A 55 26.98 9.51 4.19
C PRO A 55 26.78 10.30 2.90
N ASN A 56 25.95 11.34 2.95
CA ASN A 56 25.67 12.24 1.83
C ASN A 56 25.24 11.48 0.57
N GLN A 57 24.45 10.41 0.74
CA GLN A 57 23.96 9.55 -0.35
C GLN A 57 25.09 8.91 -1.19
N SER A 58 26.28 8.77 -0.61
CA SER A 58 27.39 8.07 -1.26
C SER A 58 27.07 6.60 -1.51
N LEU A 59 27.77 5.99 -2.47
CA LEU A 59 27.54 4.61 -2.87
C LEU A 59 28.33 3.66 -1.96
N MET A 60 27.63 2.76 -1.28
CA MET A 60 28.23 1.61 -0.60
C MET A 60 28.19 0.39 -1.50
N GLN A 61 29.34 -0.24 -1.74
CA GLN A 61 29.41 -1.48 -2.51
C GLN A 61 28.90 -2.64 -1.67
N ILE A 62 27.98 -3.42 -2.24
CA ILE A 62 27.41 -4.61 -1.61
C ILE A 62 27.86 -5.87 -2.33
N ARG A 63 27.67 -7.01 -1.66
CA ARG A 63 27.89 -8.31 -2.28
C ARG A 63 26.98 -8.51 -3.49
N THR A 64 27.47 -9.21 -4.51
CA THR A 64 26.66 -9.68 -5.66
C THR A 64 26.32 -11.17 -5.57
N THR A 65 26.97 -11.89 -4.66
CA THR A 65 26.95 -13.35 -4.54
C THR A 65 26.68 -13.79 -3.10
N ASP A 66 25.99 -14.93 -3.00
CA ASP A 66 25.64 -15.57 -1.73
C ASP A 66 26.91 -15.92 -0.93
N ILE A 67 26.80 -15.87 0.41
CA ILE A 67 27.90 -16.29 1.29
C ILE A 67 28.26 -17.75 1.03
N SER A 68 27.28 -18.62 0.81
CA SER A 68 27.51 -20.04 0.50
C SER A 68 28.33 -20.27 -0.77
N LYS A 69 28.29 -19.33 -1.72
CA LYS A 69 29.05 -19.40 -2.98
C LYS A 69 30.40 -18.69 -2.91
N ARG A 70 30.51 -17.65 -2.07
CA ARG A 70 31.75 -16.92 -1.83
C ARG A 70 31.83 -16.56 -0.34
N PRO A 71 32.48 -17.37 0.51
CA PRO A 71 32.44 -17.15 1.96
C PRO A 71 33.05 -15.81 2.41
N TYR A 72 34.00 -15.27 1.65
CA TYR A 72 34.76 -14.06 2.03
C TYR A 72 34.29 -12.81 1.28
N ASN A 73 34.43 -11.65 1.92
CA ASN A 73 34.23 -10.35 1.28
C ASN A 73 35.50 -9.91 0.52
N ILE A 74 35.33 -9.13 -0.55
CA ILE A 74 36.44 -8.40 -1.19
C ILE A 74 36.65 -7.06 -0.46
N PRO A 75 37.82 -6.40 -0.58
CA PRO A 75 38.12 -5.18 0.17
C PRO A 75 37.05 -4.09 0.06
N GLU A 76 36.46 -3.91 -1.13
CA GLU A 76 35.44 -2.90 -1.39
C GLU A 76 34.11 -3.19 -0.69
N GLU A 77 33.87 -4.42 -0.23
CA GLU A 77 32.66 -4.83 0.49
C GLU A 77 32.81 -4.76 2.02
N GLN A 78 33.98 -4.33 2.53
CA GLN A 78 34.27 -4.32 3.96
C GLN A 78 33.26 -3.46 4.74
N SER A 79 32.99 -2.24 4.27
CA SER A 79 31.99 -1.35 4.89
C SER A 79 30.59 -1.97 4.90
N TYR A 80 30.24 -2.74 3.87
CA TYR A 80 28.95 -3.44 3.82
C TYR A 80 28.88 -4.60 4.81
N ALA A 81 29.96 -5.35 4.98
CA ALA A 81 30.03 -6.43 5.96
C ALA A 81 29.90 -5.89 7.40
N GLU A 82 30.62 -4.81 7.71
CA GLU A 82 30.55 -4.11 9.00
C GLU A 82 29.16 -3.54 9.26
N PHE A 83 28.59 -2.85 8.28
CA PHE A 83 27.20 -2.39 8.31
C PHE A 83 26.22 -3.51 8.62
N CYS A 84 26.33 -4.67 7.95
CA CYS A 84 25.41 -5.79 8.17
C CYS A 84 25.57 -6.42 9.56
N ASN A 85 26.81 -6.52 10.06
CA ASN A 85 27.07 -7.03 11.40
C ASN A 85 26.46 -6.11 12.47
N GLU A 86 26.65 -4.80 12.33
CA GLU A 86 26.08 -3.82 13.26
C GLU A 86 24.55 -3.77 13.15
N ALA A 87 23.98 -3.81 11.94
CA ALA A 87 22.53 -3.90 11.73
C ALA A 87 21.93 -5.15 12.40
N LYS A 88 22.61 -6.30 12.29
CA LYS A 88 22.20 -7.56 12.93
C LYS A 88 22.22 -7.47 14.44
N ASN A 89 23.22 -6.80 15.02
CA ASN A 89 23.31 -6.61 16.47
C ASN A 89 22.23 -5.65 16.99
N LEU A 90 21.92 -4.59 16.25
CA LEU A 90 20.90 -3.60 16.64
C LEU A 90 19.47 -4.16 16.51
N THR A 91 19.17 -4.79 15.37
CA THR A 91 17.78 -5.10 14.99
C THR A 91 17.41 -6.57 15.09
N ASN A 92 18.39 -7.44 15.34
CA ASN A 92 18.29 -8.91 15.21
C ASN A 92 17.99 -9.39 13.78
N ILE A 93 18.08 -8.55 12.75
CA ILE A 93 17.93 -8.90 11.33
C ILE A 93 19.03 -8.25 10.48
N GLY A 94 19.22 -8.68 9.23
CA GLY A 94 20.16 -7.98 8.33
C GLY A 94 21.54 -8.63 8.15
N THR A 95 21.64 -9.96 8.25
CA THR A 95 22.80 -10.68 7.66
C THR A 95 23.01 -10.24 6.21
N GLN A 96 24.24 -10.27 5.70
CA GLN A 96 24.53 -9.77 4.34
C GLN A 96 23.56 -10.33 3.26
N ASP A 97 23.28 -11.64 3.25
CA ASP A 97 22.33 -12.19 2.26
C ASP A 97 20.89 -11.72 2.46
N ALA A 98 20.38 -11.69 3.69
CA ALA A 98 19.04 -11.16 3.97
C ALA A 98 18.92 -9.66 3.64
N MET A 99 19.96 -8.88 3.96
CA MET A 99 20.00 -7.44 3.68
C MET A 99 19.93 -7.19 2.18
N ARG A 100 20.78 -7.87 1.39
CA ARG A 100 20.83 -7.72 -0.07
C ARG A 100 19.58 -8.25 -0.77
N LYS A 101 19.12 -9.45 -0.42
CA LYS A 101 18.08 -10.17 -1.17
C LYS A 101 16.67 -9.76 -0.79
N ASN A 102 16.49 -9.28 0.43
CA ASN A 102 15.17 -9.02 0.98
C ASN A 102 15.05 -7.56 1.42
N LEU A 103 15.79 -7.10 2.43
CA LEU A 103 15.55 -5.79 3.05
C LEU A 103 15.82 -4.63 2.08
N PHE A 104 16.98 -4.61 1.42
CA PHE A 104 17.29 -3.58 0.43
C PHE A 104 16.41 -3.66 -0.82
N VAL A 105 15.86 -4.84 -1.13
CA VAL A 105 14.87 -4.95 -2.20
C VAL A 105 13.59 -4.20 -1.80
N ASP A 106 13.09 -4.45 -0.60
CA ASP A 106 11.88 -3.79 -0.10
C ASP A 106 12.11 -2.29 0.11
N PHE A 107 13.23 -1.89 0.70
CA PHE A 107 13.55 -0.47 0.93
C PHE A 107 13.70 0.30 -0.38
N ALA A 108 14.20 -0.35 -1.44
CA ALA A 108 14.26 0.27 -2.76
C ALA A 108 12.86 0.40 -3.40
N ARG A 109 11.99 -0.60 -3.22
CA ARG A 109 10.57 -0.53 -3.67
C ARG A 109 9.77 0.51 -2.91
N MET A 110 10.06 0.67 -1.62
CA MET A 110 9.55 1.74 -0.77
C MET A 110 10.05 3.12 -1.21
N GLY A 111 11.14 3.19 -1.97
CA GLY A 111 11.77 4.44 -2.41
C GLY A 111 12.68 5.08 -1.36
N LEU A 112 13.10 4.33 -0.33
CA LEU A 112 13.92 4.79 0.79
C LEU A 112 15.43 4.67 0.52
N ILE A 113 15.80 3.78 -0.40
CA ILE A 113 17.18 3.63 -0.88
C ILE A 113 17.20 3.56 -2.41
N ASN A 114 18.34 3.90 -2.98
CA ASN A 114 18.65 3.68 -4.38
C ASN A 114 19.56 2.46 -4.53
N ARG A 115 19.35 1.69 -5.60
CA ARG A 115 20.16 0.50 -5.94
C ARG A 115 20.76 0.70 -7.31
N TYR A 116 22.04 0.38 -7.46
CA TYR A 116 22.78 0.61 -8.71
C TYR A 116 23.47 -0.66 -9.22
N ASN A 117 23.61 -0.73 -10.54
CA ASN A 117 24.35 -1.81 -11.19
C ASN A 117 25.88 -1.59 -11.10
N ALA A 118 26.67 -2.42 -11.79
CA ALA A 118 28.12 -2.30 -11.78
C ALA A 118 28.66 -1.00 -12.40
N ASN A 119 27.89 -0.37 -13.29
CA ASN A 119 28.21 0.90 -13.95
C ASN A 119 27.74 2.11 -13.15
N LYS A 120 27.23 1.91 -11.91
CA LYS A 120 26.63 2.95 -11.06
C LYS A 120 25.36 3.58 -11.66
N GLU A 121 24.68 2.86 -12.52
CA GLU A 121 23.39 3.29 -13.07
C GLU A 121 22.25 2.80 -12.17
N LEU A 122 21.23 3.65 -11.98
CA LEU A 122 20.09 3.33 -11.13
C LEU A 122 19.30 2.13 -11.69
N THR A 123 18.99 1.18 -10.82
CA THR A 123 18.21 0.00 -11.17
C THR A 123 16.73 0.20 -10.88
N ASN A 124 15.85 -0.39 -11.69
CA ASN A 124 14.42 -0.38 -11.43
C ASN A 124 14.08 -1.33 -10.26
N PRO A 125 13.50 -0.85 -9.16
CA PRO A 125 13.27 -1.65 -7.94
C PRO A 125 12.25 -2.79 -8.10
N PHE A 126 11.42 -2.75 -9.15
CA PHE A 126 10.42 -3.76 -9.46
C PHE A 126 10.89 -4.76 -10.53
N LYS A 127 12.05 -4.54 -11.15
CA LYS A 127 12.65 -5.47 -12.12
C LYS A 127 13.81 -6.23 -11.50
N LYS A 128 14.03 -7.47 -11.97
CA LYS A 128 15.20 -8.25 -11.58
C LYS A 128 16.45 -7.64 -12.21
N SER A 129 17.41 -7.23 -11.40
CA SER A 129 18.69 -6.70 -11.85
C SER A 129 19.80 -7.07 -10.88
N THR A 130 21.02 -7.21 -11.41
CA THR A 130 22.22 -7.34 -10.58
C THR A 130 22.53 -5.98 -9.95
N THR A 131 22.51 -5.92 -8.62
CA THR A 131 22.88 -4.71 -7.86
C THR A 131 24.27 -4.89 -7.28
N LYS A 132 25.11 -3.86 -7.45
CA LYS A 132 26.47 -3.80 -6.90
C LYS A 132 26.63 -2.69 -5.86
N TYR A 133 25.83 -1.62 -5.94
CA TYR A 133 25.90 -0.51 -4.98
C TYR A 133 24.52 -0.13 -4.46
N VAL A 134 24.50 0.47 -3.27
CA VAL A 134 23.32 1.09 -2.67
C VAL A 134 23.66 2.47 -2.09
N SER A 135 22.66 3.35 -2.01
CA SER A 135 22.74 4.59 -1.25
C SER A 135 21.37 4.97 -0.69
N LEU A 136 21.32 5.90 0.27
CA LEU A 136 20.05 6.48 0.70
C LEU A 136 19.41 7.34 -0.40
N SER A 137 18.09 7.30 -0.49
CA SER A 137 17.33 8.28 -1.26
C SER A 137 17.06 9.53 -0.41
N GLU A 138 16.58 10.60 -1.04
CA GLU A 138 16.10 11.79 -0.32
C GLU A 138 14.97 11.46 0.65
N MET A 139 14.04 10.58 0.26
CA MET A 139 12.97 10.12 1.13
C MET A 139 13.49 9.33 2.33
N GLY A 140 14.51 8.50 2.11
CA GLY A 140 15.21 7.78 3.18
C GLY A 140 15.85 8.73 4.18
N LEU A 141 16.52 9.79 3.70
CA LEU A 141 17.10 10.84 4.54
C LEU A 141 16.04 11.61 5.34
N LYS A 142 14.96 12.05 4.69
CA LYS A 142 13.83 12.73 5.36
C LYS A 142 13.24 11.86 6.48
N LEU A 143 13.07 10.56 6.24
CA LEU A 143 12.49 9.64 7.22
C LEU A 143 13.35 9.50 8.49
N ILE A 144 14.68 9.52 8.36
CA ILE A 144 15.60 9.40 9.50
C ILE A 144 16.01 10.74 10.12
N ASP A 145 15.50 11.87 9.63
CA ASP A 145 15.79 13.17 10.20
C ASP A 145 15.32 13.22 11.66
N GLN A 146 16.24 13.51 12.57
CA GLN A 146 15.98 13.60 14.00
C GLN A 146 15.07 14.77 14.36
N LYS A 147 15.02 15.82 13.53
CA LYS A 147 14.16 17.00 13.73
C LYS A 147 12.69 16.71 13.41
N LEU A 148 12.42 15.67 12.63
CA LEU A 148 11.07 15.32 12.20
C LEU A 148 10.34 14.54 13.30
N ASP A 149 9.14 15.01 13.66
CA ASP A 149 8.29 14.33 14.62
C ASP A 149 7.75 12.99 14.09
N ILE A 150 7.27 12.15 15.02
CA ILE A 150 6.82 10.79 14.70
C ILE A 150 5.62 10.76 13.74
N LEU A 151 4.73 11.76 13.79
CA LEU A 151 3.54 11.78 12.93
C LEU A 151 3.94 12.05 11.48
N ASN A 152 4.83 13.01 11.26
CA ASN A 152 5.35 13.28 9.91
C ASN A 152 6.22 12.12 9.39
N LYS A 153 6.99 11.45 10.25
CA LYS A 153 7.68 10.19 9.89
C LYS A 153 6.69 9.10 9.46
N ASN A 154 5.59 8.95 10.17
CA ASN A 154 4.54 7.99 9.84
C ASN A 154 3.85 8.32 8.50
N LEU A 155 3.71 9.61 8.14
CA LEU A 155 3.22 10.02 6.82
C LEU A 155 4.19 9.58 5.70
N ILE A 156 5.49 9.88 5.85
CA ILE A 156 6.52 9.42 4.90
C ILE A 156 6.55 7.89 4.80
N PHE A 157 6.41 7.19 5.93
CA PHE A 157 6.34 5.74 5.95
C PHE A 157 5.09 5.21 5.24
N SER A 158 3.94 5.87 5.39
CA SER A 158 2.70 5.47 4.71
C SER A 158 2.83 5.57 3.18
N LYS A 159 3.45 6.65 2.70
CA LYS A 159 3.84 6.83 1.29
C LYS A 159 4.73 5.68 0.80
N SER A 160 5.77 5.38 1.59
CA SER A 160 6.74 4.33 1.30
C SER A 160 6.09 2.95 1.24
N LEU A 161 5.20 2.65 2.19
CA LEU A 161 4.47 1.40 2.26
C LEU A 161 3.48 1.25 1.10
N ASN A 162 2.81 2.33 0.69
CA ASN A 162 1.92 2.29 -0.48
C ASN A 162 2.67 1.96 -1.76
N ARG A 163 3.90 2.47 -1.92
CA ARG A 163 4.78 2.12 -3.05
C ARG A 163 5.19 0.65 -3.00
N LEU A 164 5.59 0.15 -1.82
CA LEU A 164 5.93 -1.26 -1.65
C LEU A 164 4.76 -2.16 -2.02
N LEU A 165 3.55 -1.82 -1.56
CA LEU A 165 2.34 -2.63 -1.78
C LEU A 165 1.56 -2.21 -3.04
N THR A 166 2.20 -1.49 -3.97
CA THR A 166 1.64 -1.16 -5.29
C THR A 166 0.24 -0.55 -5.23
N GLY A 167 0.01 0.43 -4.35
CA GLY A 167 -1.26 1.14 -4.23
C GLY A 167 -2.25 0.55 -3.22
N PHE A 168 -1.95 -0.61 -2.64
CA PHE A 168 -2.90 -1.31 -1.78
C PHE A 168 -3.30 -0.53 -0.51
N VAL A 169 -2.43 0.32 0.03
CA VAL A 169 -2.80 1.15 1.20
C VAL A 169 -3.87 2.16 0.81
N GLU A 170 -3.77 2.75 -0.38
CA GLU A 170 -4.79 3.64 -0.95
C GLU A 170 -6.09 2.88 -1.16
N ASP A 171 -6.05 1.66 -1.71
CA ASP A 171 -7.26 0.83 -1.90
C ASP A 171 -8.00 0.56 -0.57
N VAL A 172 -7.27 0.24 0.51
CA VAL A 172 -7.88 0.05 1.85
C VAL A 172 -8.46 1.36 2.40
N LEU A 173 -7.75 2.47 2.19
CA LEU A 173 -8.23 3.79 2.60
C LEU A 173 -9.51 4.14 1.84
N SER A 174 -9.55 3.95 0.52
CA SER A 174 -10.70 4.15 -0.34
C SER A 174 -11.88 3.28 0.07
N LEU A 175 -11.66 1.99 0.34
CA LEU A 175 -12.71 1.08 0.83
C LEU A 175 -13.40 1.65 2.07
N LEU A 176 -12.64 1.92 3.14
CA LEU A 176 -13.21 2.40 4.41
C LEU A 176 -13.75 3.83 4.33
N THR A 177 -13.23 4.63 3.40
CA THR A 177 -13.64 6.01 3.21
C THR A 177 -14.95 6.08 2.42
N ASN A 178 -15.07 5.31 1.33
CA ASN A 178 -16.18 5.39 0.36
C ASN A 178 -17.34 4.44 0.66
N SER A 179 -17.16 3.47 1.57
CA SER A 179 -18.22 2.58 2.04
C SER A 179 -18.79 3.00 3.40
N ASP A 180 -19.84 2.30 3.83
CA ASP A 180 -20.34 2.37 5.21
C ASP A 180 -19.53 1.48 6.17
N LEU A 181 -18.45 0.85 5.71
CA LEU A 181 -17.57 0.04 6.55
C LEU A 181 -16.70 0.98 7.40
N LYS A 182 -17.02 1.10 8.69
CA LYS A 182 -16.21 1.88 9.64
C LYS A 182 -14.91 1.17 10.09
N GLU A 183 -14.90 -0.14 9.95
CA GLU A 183 -13.85 -1.02 10.44
C GLU A 183 -13.81 -2.31 9.61
N ILE A 184 -12.67 -2.98 9.63
CA ILE A 184 -12.48 -4.34 9.12
C ILE A 184 -11.77 -5.19 10.16
N SER A 185 -12.17 -6.45 10.28
CA SER A 185 -11.47 -7.45 11.08
C SER A 185 -10.31 -8.08 10.30
N PHE A 186 -9.37 -8.72 11.00
CA PHE A 186 -8.29 -9.46 10.35
C PHE A 186 -8.78 -10.56 9.38
N ASP A 187 -9.84 -11.29 9.74
CA ASP A 187 -10.40 -12.33 8.86
C ASP A 187 -10.97 -11.72 7.59
N GLU A 188 -11.72 -10.61 7.69
CA GLU A 188 -12.23 -9.88 6.52
C GLU A 188 -11.08 -9.36 5.64
N PHE A 189 -10.00 -8.88 6.27
CA PHE A 189 -8.82 -8.41 5.57
C PHE A 189 -8.14 -9.54 4.77
N MET A 190 -7.88 -10.67 5.44
CA MET A 190 -7.25 -11.83 4.84
C MET A 190 -8.12 -12.44 3.74
N LEU A 191 -9.42 -12.59 3.97
CA LEU A 191 -10.33 -13.29 3.06
C LEU A 191 -10.75 -12.42 1.85
N PHE A 192 -10.96 -11.12 2.05
CA PHE A 192 -11.55 -10.24 1.02
C PHE A 192 -10.66 -9.06 0.66
N VAL A 193 -10.23 -8.25 1.63
CA VAL A 193 -9.52 -6.98 1.35
C VAL A 193 -8.22 -7.23 0.58
N SER A 194 -7.45 -8.26 0.94
CA SER A 194 -6.21 -8.64 0.23
C SER A 194 -6.38 -9.10 -1.22
N ALA A 195 -7.62 -9.21 -1.71
CA ALA A 195 -7.94 -9.50 -3.11
C ALA A 195 -8.28 -8.25 -3.94
N ILE A 196 -8.39 -7.07 -3.32
CA ILE A 196 -8.71 -5.83 -4.03
C ILE A 196 -7.62 -5.50 -5.03
N ASN A 197 -8.04 -5.25 -6.28
CA ASN A 197 -7.21 -4.73 -7.37
C ASN A 197 -5.85 -5.45 -7.53
N CYS A 198 -5.77 -6.73 -7.15
CA CYS A 198 -4.55 -7.51 -7.28
C CYS A 198 -4.34 -8.01 -8.72
N ASN A 199 -3.14 -8.46 -9.04
CA ASN A 199 -2.78 -8.97 -10.37
C ASN A 199 -3.05 -10.48 -10.53
N PHE A 200 -4.06 -11.01 -9.83
CA PHE A 200 -4.40 -12.43 -9.82
C PHE A 200 -5.82 -12.67 -10.36
N SER A 201 -6.12 -13.93 -10.71
CA SER A 201 -7.41 -14.31 -11.31
C SER A 201 -8.62 -14.09 -10.40
N PHE A 202 -8.41 -13.98 -9.09
CA PHE A 202 -9.46 -13.74 -8.09
C PHE A 202 -9.57 -12.26 -7.69
N SER A 203 -8.94 -11.36 -8.45
CA SER A 203 -8.99 -9.92 -8.19
C SER A 203 -10.42 -9.40 -8.18
N ILE A 204 -10.71 -8.52 -7.23
CA ILE A 204 -12.02 -7.89 -7.06
C ILE A 204 -11.88 -6.36 -6.97
N SER A 205 -12.94 -5.65 -7.34
CA SER A 205 -13.03 -4.21 -7.12
C SER A 205 -13.30 -3.88 -5.64
N ILE A 206 -13.15 -2.60 -5.28
CA ILE A 206 -13.49 -2.08 -3.95
C ILE A 206 -14.98 -2.33 -3.64
N GLU A 207 -15.89 -2.05 -4.58
CA GLU A 207 -17.35 -2.28 -4.43
C GLU A 207 -17.67 -3.77 -4.21
N GLN A 208 -17.00 -4.66 -4.95
CA GLN A 208 -17.15 -6.11 -4.77
C GLN A 208 -16.65 -6.54 -3.39
N CYS A 209 -15.51 -6.02 -2.93
CA CYS A 209 -15.00 -6.29 -1.60
C CYS A 209 -15.95 -5.82 -0.51
N GLU A 210 -16.50 -4.60 -0.62
CA GLU A 210 -17.52 -4.10 0.31
C GLU A 210 -18.72 -5.05 0.38
N SER A 211 -19.23 -5.47 -0.78
CA SER A 211 -20.38 -6.37 -0.88
C SER A 211 -20.09 -7.73 -0.23
N LEU A 212 -18.91 -8.31 -0.47
CA LEU A 212 -18.51 -9.59 0.13
C LEU A 212 -18.35 -9.49 1.65
N ILE A 213 -17.82 -8.37 2.16
CA ILE A 213 -17.74 -8.12 3.62
C ILE A 213 -19.14 -8.01 4.23
N LYS A 214 -20.05 -7.25 3.59
CA LYS A 214 -21.44 -7.12 4.06
C LYS A 214 -22.13 -8.50 4.10
N GLU A 215 -21.98 -9.30 3.05
CA GLU A 215 -22.50 -10.67 2.98
C GLU A 215 -21.89 -11.60 4.04
N TYR A 216 -20.57 -11.53 4.26
CA TYR A 216 -19.91 -12.29 5.31
C TYR A 216 -20.43 -11.89 6.70
N ARG A 217 -20.70 -10.59 6.92
CA ARG A 217 -21.22 -10.07 8.18
C ARG A 217 -22.61 -10.59 8.53
N LEU A 218 -23.43 -10.93 7.53
CA LEU A 218 -24.76 -11.56 7.73
C LEU A 218 -24.68 -12.98 8.31
N LEU A 219 -23.52 -13.65 8.22
CA LEU A 219 -23.34 -14.95 8.85
C LEU A 219 -23.39 -14.82 10.38
N SER A 220 -24.03 -15.80 11.03
CA SER A 220 -24.00 -15.94 12.48
C SER A 220 -22.56 -16.15 12.98
N ARG A 221 -22.30 -15.86 14.25
CA ARG A 221 -20.99 -16.12 14.88
C ARG A 221 -20.56 -17.59 14.72
N VAL A 222 -21.50 -18.53 14.85
CA VAL A 222 -21.24 -19.97 14.68
C VAL A 222 -20.79 -20.28 13.26
N GLN A 223 -21.45 -19.71 12.24
CA GLN A 223 -21.07 -19.89 10.84
C GLN A 223 -19.70 -19.28 10.54
N LYS A 224 -19.40 -18.07 11.03
CA LYS A 224 -18.07 -17.45 10.87
C LYS A 224 -16.96 -18.31 11.49
N ASN A 225 -17.18 -18.83 12.69
CA ASN A 225 -16.23 -19.76 13.31
C ASN A 225 -16.07 -21.03 12.48
N ALA A 226 -17.18 -21.64 12.01
CA ALA A 226 -17.14 -22.83 11.17
C ALA A 226 -16.35 -22.60 9.87
N VAL A 227 -16.45 -21.41 9.25
CA VAL A 227 -15.65 -21.04 8.08
C VAL A 227 -14.16 -21.10 8.43
N ILE A 228 -13.74 -20.41 9.49
CA ILE A 228 -12.32 -20.36 9.89
C ILE A 228 -11.80 -21.73 10.31
N ASP A 229 -12.56 -22.50 11.08
CA ASP A 229 -12.17 -23.83 11.56
C ASP A 229 -12.08 -24.85 10.41
N THR A 230 -12.99 -24.77 9.43
CA THR A 230 -12.93 -25.58 8.21
C THR A 230 -11.69 -25.23 7.40
N LEU A 231 -11.39 -23.94 7.19
CA LEU A 231 -10.19 -23.53 6.46
C LEU A 231 -8.91 -24.00 7.16
N LYS A 232 -8.83 -23.95 8.49
CA LYS A 232 -7.67 -24.45 9.26
C LYS A 232 -7.47 -25.96 9.13
N SER A 233 -8.56 -26.73 9.20
CA SER A 233 -8.51 -28.19 9.16
C SER A 233 -8.31 -28.77 7.76
N GLU A 234 -8.88 -28.11 6.74
CA GLU A 234 -8.79 -28.58 5.35
C GLU A 234 -7.52 -28.10 4.64
N LEU A 235 -7.07 -26.86 4.90
CA LEU A 235 -5.92 -26.27 4.22
C LEU A 235 -4.61 -26.60 4.94
N ILE A 236 -4.33 -27.89 5.07
CA ILE A 236 -3.07 -28.44 5.60
C ILE A 236 -2.26 -28.95 4.39
N PRO A 237 -0.99 -28.55 4.20
CA PRO A 237 -0.20 -28.91 3.02
C PRO A 237 -0.11 -30.42 2.72
N ASP A 238 -0.17 -31.26 3.76
CA ASP A 238 -0.09 -32.72 3.64
C ASP A 238 -1.38 -33.35 3.12
N ASN A 239 -2.51 -32.63 3.15
CA ASN A 239 -3.77 -33.06 2.55
C ASN A 239 -3.78 -32.89 1.02
N PHE A 240 -2.71 -32.33 0.43
CA PHE A 240 -2.61 -32.03 -0.99
C PHE A 240 -1.43 -32.78 -1.62
N ASN A 241 -1.70 -33.37 -2.79
CA ASN A 241 -0.67 -33.95 -3.65
C ASN A 241 -0.06 -32.88 -4.57
N GLY A 242 1.11 -33.16 -5.13
CA GLY A 242 1.81 -32.26 -6.05
C GLY A 242 2.86 -31.39 -5.39
N ASP A 243 3.29 -30.35 -6.12
CA ASP A 243 4.35 -29.45 -5.73
C ASP A 243 3.85 -28.36 -4.77
N LYS A 244 4.77 -27.52 -4.26
CA LYS A 244 4.46 -26.44 -3.30
C LYS A 244 3.31 -25.52 -3.74
N LYS A 245 3.07 -25.37 -5.05
CA LYS A 245 2.00 -24.52 -5.62
C LYS A 245 0.62 -25.18 -5.58
N ASP A 246 0.57 -26.50 -5.57
CA ASP A 246 -0.67 -27.28 -5.50
C ASP A 246 -1.21 -27.36 -4.07
N LYS A 247 -0.33 -27.17 -3.09
CA LYS A 247 -0.65 -27.24 -1.66
C LYS A 247 -1.36 -25.98 -1.16
N ARG A 248 -2.38 -26.16 -0.31
CA ARG A 248 -3.01 -25.08 0.44
C ARG A 248 -2.59 -25.16 1.90
N ASP A 249 -2.37 -23.97 2.47
CA ASP A 249 -1.86 -23.74 3.81
C ASP A 249 -2.57 -22.51 4.39
N TYR A 250 -3.46 -22.73 5.36
CA TYR A 250 -4.14 -21.64 6.06
C TYR A 250 -3.15 -20.82 6.91
N HIS A 251 -2.26 -21.48 7.64
CA HIS A 251 -1.33 -20.80 8.54
C HIS A 251 -0.40 -19.88 7.76
N ASN A 252 0.12 -20.33 6.62
CA ASN A 252 0.95 -19.48 5.79
C ASN A 252 0.16 -18.34 5.15
N TRP A 253 -1.09 -18.58 4.72
CA TRP A 253 -1.96 -17.51 4.21
C TRP A 253 -2.21 -16.42 5.28
N ALA A 254 -2.54 -16.83 6.51
CA ALA A 254 -2.74 -15.93 7.63
C ALA A 254 -1.44 -15.20 8.00
N ASN A 255 -0.30 -15.90 8.09
CA ASN A 255 0.99 -15.31 8.46
C ASN A 255 1.45 -14.23 7.47
N GLU A 256 1.22 -14.42 6.18
CA GLU A 256 1.56 -13.41 5.16
C GLU A 256 0.69 -12.16 5.29
N ASN A 257 -0.61 -12.33 5.46
CA ASN A 257 -1.54 -11.22 5.64
C ASN A 257 -1.31 -10.50 6.98
N GLN A 258 -0.92 -11.22 8.03
CA GLN A 258 -0.61 -10.64 9.32
C GLN A 258 0.61 -9.71 9.26
N GLN A 259 1.60 -10.02 8.42
CA GLN A 259 2.76 -9.14 8.22
C GLN A 259 2.34 -7.81 7.60
N ILE A 260 1.53 -7.86 6.53
CA ILE A 260 1.00 -6.65 5.90
C ILE A 260 0.11 -5.88 6.90
N TRP A 261 -0.78 -6.59 7.57
CA TRP A 261 -1.68 -6.03 8.58
C TRP A 261 -0.93 -5.24 9.64
N ALA A 262 0.11 -5.82 10.24
CA ALA A 262 0.90 -5.17 11.29
C ALA A 262 1.53 -3.84 10.84
N LEU A 263 1.86 -3.68 9.56
CA LEU A 263 2.43 -2.43 9.03
C LEU A 263 1.42 -1.28 9.05
N PHE A 264 0.11 -1.56 9.04
CA PHE A 264 -0.93 -0.54 9.16
C PHE A 264 -0.95 0.18 10.53
N GLU A 265 -0.32 -0.39 11.57
CA GLU A 265 -0.25 0.24 12.90
C GLU A 265 0.39 1.64 12.84
N ASN A 266 1.41 1.79 11.99
CA ASN A 266 2.16 3.03 11.80
C ASN A 266 1.52 3.98 10.78
N ILE A 267 0.41 3.60 10.16
CA ILE A 267 -0.28 4.47 9.19
C ILE A 267 -1.16 5.46 9.96
N PRO A 268 -1.01 6.79 9.75
CA PRO A 268 -1.74 7.79 10.53
C PRO A 268 -3.25 7.80 10.32
N PHE A 269 -3.76 7.23 9.21
CA PHE A 269 -5.19 7.20 8.90
C PHE A 269 -5.96 6.12 9.66
N PHE A 270 -5.25 5.14 10.25
CA PHE A 270 -5.89 3.98 10.85
C PHE A 270 -5.56 3.82 12.34
N ILE A 271 -6.50 3.23 13.06
CA ILE A 271 -6.31 2.68 14.40
C ILE A 271 -6.34 1.17 14.27
N MET A 272 -5.38 0.51 14.91
CA MET A 272 -5.40 -0.93 15.06
C MET A 272 -5.76 -1.28 16.50
N GLU A 273 -6.97 -1.78 16.70
CA GLU A 273 -7.43 -2.22 18.02
C GLU A 273 -6.91 -3.64 18.29
N LYS A 274 -5.95 -3.76 19.21
CA LYS A 274 -5.19 -5.00 19.44
C LYS A 274 -6.06 -6.13 19.98
N ASP A 275 -7.01 -5.82 20.87
CA ASP A 275 -7.85 -6.82 21.53
C ASP A 275 -8.88 -7.43 20.57
N SER A 276 -9.53 -6.58 19.77
CA SER A 276 -10.56 -7.00 18.83
C SER A 276 -10.01 -7.40 17.45
N LYS A 277 -8.71 -7.14 17.19
CA LYS A 277 -8.04 -7.34 15.90
C LYS A 277 -8.76 -6.64 14.75
N LYS A 278 -9.08 -5.37 14.96
CA LYS A 278 -9.76 -4.53 13.97
C LYS A 278 -8.86 -3.40 13.50
N LEU A 279 -8.96 -3.09 12.21
CA LEU A 279 -8.46 -1.88 11.60
C LEU A 279 -9.62 -0.93 11.42
N ILE A 280 -9.50 0.27 11.98
CA ILE A 280 -10.54 1.28 12.05
C ILE A 280 -10.03 2.53 11.36
N LEU A 281 -10.83 3.11 10.46
CA LEU A 281 -10.50 4.39 9.82
C LEU A 281 -10.71 5.54 10.82
N ILE A 282 -9.76 6.47 10.89
CA ILE A 282 -9.90 7.65 11.74
C ILE A 282 -10.84 8.67 11.10
N THR A 283 -12.04 8.76 11.68
CA THR A 283 -13.11 9.70 11.29
C THR A 283 -13.39 10.70 12.41
N SER A 284 -14.28 11.67 12.14
CA SER A 284 -14.61 12.72 13.10
C SER A 284 -15.28 12.22 14.38
N ASP A 285 -16.02 11.11 14.30
CA ASP A 285 -16.80 10.47 15.38
C ASP A 285 -16.00 9.59 16.34
N ILE A 286 -14.71 9.35 16.08
CA ILE A 286 -13.86 8.56 16.98
C ILE A 286 -13.25 9.44 18.06
N ASP A 287 -13.33 8.97 19.31
CA ASP A 287 -12.57 9.55 20.43
C ASP A 287 -11.08 9.19 20.28
N LEU A 288 -10.28 10.22 19.99
CA LEU A 288 -8.84 10.12 19.80
C LEU A 288 -8.06 10.50 21.06
N SER A 289 -8.71 10.71 22.21
CA SER A 289 -8.04 11.02 23.48
C SER A 289 -6.96 10.00 23.84
N LYS A 290 -7.13 8.74 23.42
CA LYS A 290 -6.21 7.61 23.62
C LYS A 290 -5.14 7.47 22.53
N TYR A 291 -5.19 8.27 21.47
CA TYR A 291 -4.36 8.12 20.28
C TYR A 291 -3.66 9.43 19.91
N SER A 292 -2.35 9.39 19.68
CA SER A 292 -1.57 10.54 19.20
C SER A 292 -1.80 10.86 17.71
N LYS A 293 -3.05 10.76 17.24
CA LYS A 293 -3.47 10.90 15.83
C LYS A 293 -4.62 11.90 15.64
N SER A 294 -4.91 12.73 16.64
CA SER A 294 -6.04 13.69 16.61
C SER A 294 -6.02 14.66 15.42
N LYS A 295 -4.82 14.98 14.92
CA LYS A 295 -4.61 15.86 13.75
C LYS A 295 -4.92 15.18 12.41
N MET A 296 -5.14 13.87 12.39
CA MET A 296 -5.37 13.08 11.17
C MET A 296 -6.84 12.74 10.95
N LYS A 297 -7.77 13.44 11.63
CA LYS A 297 -9.20 13.26 11.39
C LYS A 297 -9.53 13.54 9.93
N ARG A 298 -10.15 12.58 9.25
CA ARG A 298 -10.73 12.79 7.91
C ARG A 298 -11.93 13.72 8.00
N SER A 299 -12.00 14.67 7.07
CA SER A 299 -13.17 15.52 6.94
C SER A 299 -14.20 14.92 5.99
N GLN A 300 -15.37 14.57 6.51
CA GLN A 300 -16.52 14.23 5.65
C GLN A 300 -16.97 15.43 4.79
N GLN A 301 -16.56 16.64 5.18
CA GLN A 301 -16.91 17.88 4.51
C GLN A 301 -16.37 17.93 3.07
N ALA A 302 -15.13 17.50 2.82
CA ALA A 302 -14.55 17.53 1.47
C ALA A 302 -15.39 16.75 0.46
N LYS A 303 -15.93 15.59 0.86
CA LYS A 303 -16.83 14.80 0.01
C LYS A 303 -18.15 15.49 -0.25
N ASN A 304 -18.76 16.03 0.81
CA ASN A 304 -20.04 16.73 0.70
C ASN A 304 -19.90 17.97 -0.19
N ASP A 305 -18.79 18.70 -0.03
CA ASP A 305 -18.46 19.88 -0.83
C ASP A 305 -18.23 19.51 -2.30
N TYR A 306 -17.59 18.37 -2.60
CA TYR A 306 -17.47 17.90 -3.99
C TYR A 306 -18.83 17.79 -4.67
N PHE A 307 -19.76 17.02 -4.09
CA PHE A 307 -21.09 16.83 -4.69
C PHE A 307 -21.87 18.15 -4.80
N LYS A 308 -21.72 19.04 -3.82
CA LYS A 308 -22.32 20.38 -3.84
C LYS A 308 -21.78 21.27 -4.96
N HIS A 309 -20.47 21.32 -5.14
CA HIS A 309 -19.83 22.18 -6.15
C HIS A 309 -19.93 21.62 -7.56
N HIS A 310 -19.90 20.29 -7.70
CA HIS A 310 -19.99 19.61 -8.99
C HIS A 310 -21.43 19.36 -9.42
N LYS A 311 -22.41 19.48 -8.52
CA LYS A 311 -23.84 19.23 -8.80
C LYS A 311 -24.08 17.86 -9.44
N VAL A 312 -23.31 16.86 -9.03
CA VAL A 312 -23.45 15.46 -9.46
C VAL A 312 -24.07 14.63 -8.35
N ASN A 313 -24.83 13.61 -8.72
CA ASN A 313 -25.42 12.68 -7.78
C ASN A 313 -24.52 11.46 -7.58
N LYS A 314 -24.57 10.87 -6.39
CA LYS A 314 -23.94 9.57 -6.15
C LYS A 314 -24.49 8.55 -7.13
N THR A 315 -23.58 7.91 -7.87
CA THR A 315 -23.87 6.96 -8.94
C THR A 315 -23.17 5.64 -8.63
N LYS A 316 -23.89 4.54 -8.75
CA LYS A 316 -23.32 3.20 -8.51
C LYS A 316 -22.16 2.94 -9.47
N GLY A 317 -21.08 2.33 -8.98
CA GLY A 317 -19.86 2.06 -9.76
C GLY A 317 -18.87 3.23 -9.84
N TYR A 318 -19.20 4.38 -9.25
CA TYR A 318 -18.30 5.54 -9.15
C TYR A 318 -17.87 5.80 -7.71
N GLU A 319 -16.64 6.25 -7.54
CA GLU A 319 -16.02 6.59 -6.26
C GLU A 319 -15.24 7.89 -6.30
N LEU A 320 -15.18 8.58 -5.15
CA LEU A 320 -14.36 9.78 -5.02
C LEU A 320 -12.92 9.35 -4.84
N ASP A 321 -12.09 9.78 -5.77
CA ASP A 321 -10.66 9.51 -5.79
C ASP A 321 -9.88 10.82 -5.68
N HIS A 322 -8.75 10.79 -4.98
CA HIS A 322 -7.91 11.97 -4.89
C HIS A 322 -7.10 12.12 -6.18
N ILE A 323 -7.01 13.34 -6.68
CA ILE A 323 -6.19 13.67 -7.84
C ILE A 323 -4.72 13.41 -7.49
N ILE A 324 -4.26 14.06 -6.42
CA ILE A 324 -3.02 13.77 -5.72
C ILE A 324 -3.37 12.92 -4.48
N PRO A 325 -2.90 11.66 -4.39
CA PRO A 325 -3.21 10.77 -3.29
C PRO A 325 -2.89 11.38 -1.92
N LEU A 326 -3.72 11.13 -0.91
CA LEU A 326 -3.43 11.59 0.46
C LEU A 326 -2.10 11.06 0.99
N LEU A 327 -1.72 9.87 0.52
CA LEU A 327 -0.44 9.23 0.83
C LEU A 327 0.78 9.96 0.27
N GLU A 328 0.62 11.00 -0.56
CA GLU A 328 1.73 11.85 -1.00
C GLU A 328 2.11 12.94 0.02
N ALA A 329 1.25 13.18 1.04
CA ALA A 329 1.55 14.12 2.11
C ALA A 329 2.75 13.66 2.97
N GLU A 330 3.66 14.58 3.24
CA GLU A 330 4.83 14.41 4.11
C GLU A 330 4.70 15.24 5.40
N SER A 331 3.62 16.02 5.53
CA SER A 331 3.27 16.74 6.75
C SER A 331 1.75 16.81 6.97
N VAL A 332 1.34 17.12 8.21
CA VAL A 332 -0.08 17.35 8.56
C VAL A 332 -0.70 18.49 7.74
N ASN A 333 0.04 19.56 7.46
CA ASN A 333 -0.45 20.68 6.66
C ASN A 333 -0.70 20.27 5.21
N GLU A 334 0.22 19.49 4.64
CA GLU A 334 0.03 18.93 3.30
C GLU A 334 -1.16 17.97 3.27
N TYR A 335 -1.33 17.14 4.30
CA TYR A 335 -2.50 16.26 4.41
C TYR A 335 -3.82 17.06 4.39
N HIS A 336 -3.94 18.13 5.18
CA HIS A 336 -5.14 18.97 5.18
C HIS A 336 -5.34 19.71 3.86
N TYR A 337 -4.26 20.05 3.15
CA TYR A 337 -4.34 20.58 1.80
C TYR A 337 -4.91 19.52 0.85
N LEU A 338 -4.44 18.27 0.92
CA LEU A 338 -4.89 17.22 0.03
C LEU A 338 -6.30 16.70 0.37
N ASP A 339 -6.77 16.75 1.62
CA ASP A 339 -8.15 16.41 2.03
C ASP A 339 -9.13 17.56 1.70
N ASN A 340 -9.19 17.94 0.43
CA ASN A 340 -10.01 19.04 -0.10
C ASN A 340 -10.79 18.59 -1.34
N TRP A 341 -12.00 19.11 -1.52
CA TRP A 341 -12.82 18.77 -2.69
C TRP A 341 -12.19 19.15 -4.03
N LEU A 342 -11.31 20.17 -4.05
CA LEU A 342 -10.54 20.57 -5.24
C LEU A 342 -9.45 19.55 -5.63
N ASN A 343 -9.11 18.64 -4.73
CA ASN A 343 -8.22 17.51 -4.97
C ASN A 343 -9.01 16.20 -5.15
N LEU A 344 -10.33 16.25 -5.39
CA LEU A 344 -11.15 15.07 -5.66
C LEU A 344 -11.62 15.04 -7.11
N LEU A 345 -11.80 13.82 -7.63
CA LEU A 345 -12.53 13.55 -8.87
C LEU A 345 -13.41 12.32 -8.66
N TYR A 346 -14.66 12.38 -9.11
CA TYR A 346 -15.60 11.26 -9.03
C TYR A 346 -15.48 10.40 -10.27
N ILE A 347 -14.82 9.25 -10.14
CA ILE A 347 -14.40 8.38 -11.25
C ILE A 347 -15.00 6.98 -11.13
N ASP A 348 -15.09 6.26 -12.24
CA ASP A 348 -15.51 4.86 -12.22
C ASP A 348 -14.46 3.96 -11.55
N GLY A 349 -14.91 2.82 -11.01
CA GLY A 349 -14.02 1.89 -10.29
C GLY A 349 -12.90 1.31 -11.16
N LYS A 350 -13.08 1.24 -12.48
CA LYS A 350 -12.04 0.79 -13.41
C LYS A 350 -10.90 1.82 -13.49
N THR A 351 -11.23 3.11 -13.63
CA THR A 351 -10.24 4.18 -13.66
C THR A 351 -9.51 4.29 -12.32
N HIS A 352 -10.23 4.13 -11.20
CA HIS A 352 -9.61 4.08 -9.87
C HIS A 352 -8.58 2.96 -9.77
N ALA A 353 -8.95 1.74 -10.17
CA ALA A 353 -8.04 0.59 -10.16
C ALA A 353 -6.78 0.83 -11.03
N ILE A 354 -6.92 1.44 -12.22
CA ILE A 354 -5.76 1.80 -13.06
C ILE A 354 -4.82 2.75 -12.30
N LYS A 355 -5.38 3.76 -11.62
CA LYS A 355 -4.59 4.71 -10.83
C LYS A 355 -3.89 4.00 -9.67
N THR A 356 -4.59 3.25 -8.83
CA THR A 356 -4.00 2.63 -7.63
C THR A 356 -2.98 1.55 -7.99
N GLN A 357 -3.27 0.67 -8.96
CA GLN A 357 -2.35 -0.39 -9.43
C GLN A 357 -1.06 0.15 -10.04
N SER A 358 -1.08 1.40 -10.53
CA SER A 358 0.15 2.09 -10.94
C SER A 358 1.05 2.49 -9.76
N GLY A 359 0.69 2.20 -8.52
CA GLY A 359 1.29 2.74 -7.30
C GLY A 359 0.87 4.19 -7.06
N SER A 360 -0.34 4.55 -7.51
CA SER A 360 -0.91 5.90 -7.45
C SER A 360 -0.03 6.97 -8.12
N ARG A 361 0.65 6.62 -9.22
CA ARG A 361 1.61 7.49 -9.92
C ARG A 361 0.96 8.47 -10.92
N TYR A 362 -0.28 8.23 -11.33
CA TYR A 362 -1.05 9.12 -12.21
C TYR A 362 -1.70 10.27 -11.41
N TYR A 363 -0.92 11.26 -11.00
CA TYR A 363 -1.40 12.39 -10.18
C TYR A 363 -1.17 13.78 -10.80
N ILE A 364 -0.56 13.86 -11.99
CA ILE A 364 -0.39 15.13 -12.69
C ILE A 364 -1.66 15.42 -13.50
N PHE A 365 -2.50 16.32 -13.00
CA PHE A 365 -3.74 16.73 -13.64
C PHE A 365 -3.52 17.80 -14.71
N SER A 366 -4.10 17.61 -15.88
CA SER A 366 -4.11 18.58 -16.99
C SER A 366 -5.39 18.49 -17.81
N PHE A 367 -5.66 19.49 -18.65
CA PHE A 367 -6.84 19.56 -19.51
C PHE A 367 -6.53 20.42 -20.75
N ASP A 368 -7.34 20.28 -21.80
CA ASP A 368 -7.31 21.18 -22.97
C ASP A 368 -8.20 22.40 -22.68
N SER A 369 -7.66 23.62 -22.86
CA SER A 369 -8.42 24.85 -22.67
C SER A 369 -9.66 24.97 -23.57
N ASN A 370 -9.70 24.22 -24.67
CA ASN A 370 -10.83 24.18 -25.60
C ASN A 370 -11.82 23.05 -25.31
N ASN A 371 -11.49 22.13 -24.40
CA ASN A 371 -12.33 20.98 -24.07
C ASN A 371 -12.25 20.62 -22.57
N PHE A 372 -13.15 21.22 -21.78
CA PHE A 372 -13.27 20.91 -20.35
C PHE A 372 -14.04 19.62 -20.05
N ASP A 373 -14.60 18.96 -21.06
CA ASP A 373 -15.28 17.67 -20.89
C ASP A 373 -14.27 16.50 -20.89
N GLN A 374 -12.99 16.77 -21.16
CA GLN A 374 -11.92 15.78 -21.06
C GLN A 374 -10.78 16.31 -20.17
N VAL A 375 -10.32 15.44 -19.26
CA VAL A 375 -9.16 15.70 -18.39
C VAL A 375 -8.15 14.58 -18.54
N HIS A 376 -6.89 14.86 -18.20
CA HIS A 376 -5.80 13.92 -18.31
C HIS A 376 -5.03 13.81 -17.00
N PHE A 377 -4.69 12.58 -16.64
CA PHE A 377 -3.75 12.29 -15.58
C PHE A 377 -2.47 11.73 -16.19
N ALA A 378 -1.34 12.36 -15.88
CA ALA A 378 -0.03 11.85 -16.27
C ALA A 378 0.73 11.29 -15.06
N ASN A 379 1.59 10.32 -15.34
CA ASN A 379 2.64 9.91 -14.40
C ASN A 379 3.95 10.66 -14.69
N THR A 380 4.96 10.46 -13.84
CA THR A 380 6.29 11.08 -14.01
C THR A 380 7.08 10.56 -15.22
N GLN A 381 6.53 9.61 -15.98
CA GLN A 381 7.06 9.07 -17.23
C GLN A 381 6.24 9.54 -18.46
N GLU A 382 5.37 10.53 -18.27
CA GLU A 382 4.50 11.13 -19.30
C GLU A 382 3.49 10.18 -19.96
N GLU A 383 3.28 8.98 -19.40
CA GLU A 383 2.13 8.17 -19.81
C GLU A 383 0.86 8.91 -19.36
N LYS A 384 -0.13 9.00 -20.26
CA LYS A 384 -1.36 9.76 -20.04
C LYS A 384 -2.57 8.82 -19.95
N LEU A 385 -3.40 9.06 -18.96
CA LEU A 385 -4.73 8.50 -18.80
C LEU A 385 -5.75 9.59 -19.11
N SER A 386 -6.49 9.43 -20.21
CA SER A 386 -7.57 10.34 -20.59
C SER A 386 -8.88 9.91 -19.95
N ILE A 387 -9.61 10.88 -19.40
CA ILE A 387 -10.86 10.67 -18.66
C ILE A 387 -11.89 11.64 -19.21
N CYS A 388 -13.03 11.12 -19.66
CA CYS A 388 -14.13 11.91 -20.19
C CYS A 388 -15.25 12.08 -19.15
N ASN A 389 -15.80 13.29 -19.09
CA ASN A 389 -16.96 13.61 -18.29
C ASN A 389 -18.20 12.90 -18.84
N GLY A 390 -19.00 12.29 -17.97
CA GLY A 390 -20.18 11.50 -18.33
C GLY A 390 -19.90 10.04 -18.69
N ASP A 391 -18.63 9.61 -18.72
CA ASP A 391 -18.23 8.23 -19.01
C ASP A 391 -17.32 7.65 -17.92
N GLN A 392 -16.05 8.07 -17.84
CA GLN A 392 -15.13 7.60 -16.78
C GLN A 392 -15.21 8.46 -15.53
N ALA A 393 -15.74 9.69 -15.62
CA ALA A 393 -15.85 10.60 -14.49
C ALA A 393 -17.11 11.46 -14.55
N LEU A 394 -17.53 11.96 -13.39
CA LEU A 394 -18.68 12.84 -13.26
C LEU A 394 -18.27 14.12 -12.53
N PHE A 395 -18.23 15.23 -13.25
CA PHE A 395 -17.84 16.52 -12.69
C PHE A 395 -18.49 17.71 -13.40
N ASN A 396 -18.55 18.87 -12.73
CA ASN A 396 -18.88 20.13 -13.39
C ASN A 396 -17.63 20.66 -14.10
N LYS A 397 -17.69 20.76 -15.43
CA LYS A 397 -16.60 21.26 -16.27
C LYS A 397 -16.13 22.68 -15.95
N GLU A 398 -17.01 23.51 -15.39
CA GLU A 398 -16.65 24.87 -14.94
C GLU A 398 -15.65 24.86 -13.77
N GLN A 399 -15.54 23.75 -13.03
CA GLN A 399 -14.59 23.62 -11.92
C GLN A 399 -13.19 23.17 -12.36
N VAL A 400 -13.02 22.69 -13.60
CA VAL A 400 -11.76 22.10 -14.08
C VAL A 400 -10.57 23.06 -13.94
N PRO A 401 -10.65 24.35 -14.32
CA PRO A 401 -9.52 25.26 -14.14
C PRO A 401 -9.15 25.47 -12.67
N ARG A 402 -10.14 25.51 -11.77
CA ARG A 402 -9.91 25.70 -10.34
C ARG A 402 -9.26 24.47 -9.71
N ILE A 403 -9.72 23.28 -10.09
CA ILE A 403 -9.12 21.99 -9.71
C ILE A 403 -7.68 21.92 -10.19
N TYR A 404 -7.42 22.25 -11.45
CA TYR A 404 -6.06 22.28 -11.99
C TYR A 404 -5.15 23.22 -11.19
N ASN A 405 -5.54 24.48 -11.04
CA ASN A 405 -4.72 25.47 -10.32
C ASN A 405 -4.42 25.03 -8.89
N TYR A 406 -5.40 24.46 -8.20
CA TYR A 406 -5.23 23.93 -6.84
C TYR A 406 -4.14 22.86 -6.79
N ASN A 407 -4.24 21.83 -7.63
CA ASN A 407 -3.31 20.70 -7.61
C ASN A 407 -1.93 21.07 -8.15
N GLN A 408 -1.85 21.95 -9.14
CA GLN A 408 -0.56 22.46 -9.64
C GLN A 408 0.21 23.27 -8.60
N ASN A 409 -0.49 24.07 -7.78
CA ASN A 409 0.14 24.80 -6.69
C ASN A 409 0.81 23.85 -5.68
N PHE A 410 0.18 22.72 -5.36
CA PHE A 410 0.80 21.70 -4.50
C PHE A 410 2.06 21.09 -5.13
N LEU A 411 2.01 20.76 -6.42
CA LEU A 411 3.16 20.18 -7.12
C LEU A 411 4.33 21.16 -7.22
N GLN A 412 4.07 22.45 -7.48
CA GLN A 412 5.10 23.47 -7.55
C GLN A 412 5.81 23.70 -6.22
N THR A 413 5.09 23.66 -5.09
CA THR A 413 5.72 23.79 -3.76
C THR A 413 6.58 22.58 -3.41
N LYS A 414 6.28 21.39 -3.93
CA LYS A 414 7.15 20.21 -3.77
C LYS A 414 8.46 20.35 -4.55
N THR A 415 8.40 20.82 -5.79
CA THR A 415 9.60 20.97 -6.64
C THR A 415 10.55 22.04 -6.14
N ASN A 416 10.03 23.14 -5.55
CA ASN A 416 10.87 24.22 -5.03
C ASN A 416 11.52 23.90 -3.65
N ASN A 417 11.08 22.84 -2.98
CA ASN A 417 11.59 22.40 -1.67
C ASN A 417 12.37 21.06 -1.74
N SER A 418 12.62 20.56 -2.95
CA SER A 418 13.48 19.40 -3.24
C SER A 418 14.78 19.91 -3.84
#